data_AF-M3D831-F1
#
_entry.id   AF-M3D831-F1
#
_cell.length_a   1.000
_cell.length_b   1.000
_cell.length_c   1.000
_cell.angle_alpha   90.00
_cell.angle_beta   90.00
_cell.angle_gamma   90.00
#
_symmetry.space_group_name_H-M   'P 1'
#
loop_
_entity.id
_entity.type
_entity.pdbx_description
1 polymer ?
#
loop_
_entity_poly.entity_id
_entity_poly.type
_entity_poly.pdbx_seq_one_letter_code
_entity_poly.pdbx_strand_id
1 'polypeptide(L)' 'MTDADRKVPRAGLPDMEAEGGRGLFLVAALADRHGVDPLPSGKRCWAEFKVGAPAQPSRHVPLQRS' A
#
# COMPACT_ATOMS: atom_id res chain seq x y z
N MET A 1 6.56 7.04 -19.47
CA MET A 1 5.73 8.13 -18.91
C MET A 1 6.18 8.33 -17.48
N THR A 2 6.85 9.45 -17.18
CA THR A 2 7.32 9.76 -15.82
C THR A 2 6.30 10.68 -15.18
N ASP A 3 5.63 10.23 -14.12
CA ASP A 3 4.78 11.09 -13.30
C ASP A 3 5.68 12.05 -12.51
N ALA A 4 5.78 13.29 -12.98
CA ALA A 4 6.52 14.37 -12.32
C ALA A 4 5.65 15.18 -11.34
N ASP A 5 4.42 14.74 -11.05
CA ASP A 5 3.52 15.48 -10.17
C ASP A 5 4.14 15.59 -8.77
N ARG A 6 4.30 16.83 -8.32
CA ARG A 6 4.85 17.18 -7.00
C ARG A 6 3.78 17.18 -5.91
N LYS A 7 2.50 17.04 -6.25
CA LYS A 7 1.40 17.05 -5.27
C LYS A 7 1.56 15.92 -4.28
N VAL A 8 1.47 16.26 -2.99
CA VAL A 8 1.41 15.28 -1.91
C VAL A 8 0.11 14.49 -2.05
N PRO A 9 0.16 13.14 -2.15
CA PRO A 9 -1.01 12.28 -2.15
C PRO A 9 -1.87 12.54 -0.92
N ARG A 10 -3.18 12.57 -1.11
CA ARG A 10 -4.17 12.69 -0.03
C ARG A 10 -5.05 11.45 -0.04
N ALA A 11 -5.40 10.98 1.16
CA ALA A 11 -6.35 9.88 1.27
C ALA A 11 -7.71 10.41 0.81
N GLY A 12 -8.30 9.73 -0.16
CA GLY A 12 -9.66 10.02 -0.58
C GLY A 12 -10.66 9.40 0.40
N LEU A 13 -11.91 9.85 0.32
CA LEU A 13 -13.08 9.16 0.85
C LEU A 13 -13.88 8.61 -0.34
N PRO A 14 -13.38 7.56 -1.01
CA PRO A 14 -14.10 6.96 -2.14
C PRO A 14 -15.40 6.33 -1.66
N ASP A 15 -16.44 6.42 -2.49
CA ASP A 15 -17.69 5.69 -2.27
C ASP A 15 -17.52 4.18 -2.49
N MET A 16 -18.60 3.43 -2.30
CA MET A 16 -18.56 1.96 -2.41
C MET A 16 -18.35 1.47 -3.85
N GLU A 17 -18.69 2.27 -4.85
CA GLU A 17 -18.66 1.91 -6.27
C GLU A 17 -17.33 2.34 -6.93
N ALA A 18 -16.56 3.20 -6.25
CA ALA A 18 -15.29 3.70 -6.71
C ALA A 18 -14.26 2.59 -6.91
N GLU A 19 -13.79 2.47 -8.14
CA GLU A 19 -12.72 1.55 -8.54
C GLU A 19 -11.37 1.93 -7.89
N GLY A 20 -11.16 3.22 -7.60
CA GLY A 20 -9.90 3.77 -7.11
C GLY A 20 -9.98 4.52 -5.77
N GLY A 21 -8.89 5.21 -5.41
CA GLY A 21 -8.86 6.16 -4.28
C GLY A 21 -8.57 5.58 -2.89
N ARG A 22 -8.57 4.25 -2.74
CA ARG A 22 -8.34 3.57 -1.46
C ARG A 22 -6.86 3.34 -1.12
N GLY A 23 -5.96 3.49 -2.09
CA GLY A 23 -4.55 3.12 -1.95
C GLY A 23 -3.85 3.78 -0.75
N LEU A 24 -3.96 5.10 -0.60
CA LEU A 24 -3.28 5.78 0.51
C LEU A 24 -3.94 5.49 1.87
N PHE A 25 -5.27 5.29 1.89
CA PHE A 25 -5.96 4.85 3.10
C PHE A 25 -5.44 3.47 3.56
N LEU A 26 -5.30 2.52 2.64
CA LEU A 26 -4.76 1.19 2.95
C LEU A 26 -3.31 1.27 3.44
N VAL A 27 -2.46 2.10 2.82
CA VAL A 27 -1.08 2.32 3.28
C VAL A 27 -1.07 2.92 4.69
N ALA A 28 -1.91 3.92 4.97
CA ALA A 28 -1.99 4.54 6.29
C ALA A 28 -2.49 3.57 7.38
N ALA A 29 -3.36 2.64 7.02
CA ALA A 29 -3.88 1.63 7.94
C ALA A 29 -2.89 0.48 8.22
N LEU A 30 -2.06 0.12 7.24
CA LEU A 30 -1.20 -1.08 7.31
C LEU A 30 0.26 -0.79 7.64
N ALA A 31 0.80 0.36 7.21
CA ALA A 31 2.21 0.67 7.39
C ALA A 31 2.50 1.12 8.82
N ASP A 32 3.67 0.74 9.36
CA ASP A 32 4.14 1.28 10.64
C ASP A 32 4.45 2.77 10.51
N ARG A 33 5.06 3.16 9.38
CA ARG A 33 5.38 4.54 9.02
C ARG A 33 5.19 4.70 7.52
N HIS A 34 4.74 5.85 7.08
CA HIS A 34 4.65 6.19 5.67
C HIS A 34 4.89 7.69 5.48
N GLY A 35 5.26 8.08 4.27
CA GLY A 35 5.57 9.47 4.00
C GLY A 35 5.82 9.78 2.54
N VAL A 36 6.11 11.06 2.31
CA VAL A 36 6.37 11.61 0.99
C VAL A 36 7.52 12.59 1.13
N ASP A 37 8.61 12.31 0.44
CA ASP A 37 9.76 13.20 0.39
C ASP A 37 9.70 14.02 -0.91
N PRO A 38 9.74 15.36 -0.84
CA PRO A 38 9.82 16.19 -2.04
C PRO A 38 11.19 16.02 -2.72
N LEU A 39 11.18 15.89 -4.04
CA LEU A 39 12.39 15.79 -4.87
C LEU A 39 12.46 16.96 -5.87
N PRO A 40 13.65 17.37 -6.33
CA PRO A 40 13.77 18.43 -7.33
C PRO A 40 12.90 18.22 -8.59
N SER A 41 12.71 16.97 -9.01
CA SER A 41 11.90 16.58 -10.18
C SER A 41 10.61 15.81 -9.85
N GLY A 42 10.09 15.89 -8.62
CA GLY A 42 8.85 15.18 -8.26
C GLY A 42 8.72 14.90 -6.77
N LYS A 43 8.35 13.66 -6.44
CA LYS A 43 8.22 13.18 -5.07
C LYS A 43 8.60 11.71 -4.97
N ARG A 44 9.01 11.28 -3.79
CA ARG A 44 9.16 9.87 -3.44
C ARG A 44 8.13 9.52 -2.37
N CYS A 45 7.22 8.61 -2.68
CA CYS A 45 6.33 8.03 -1.68
C CYS A 45 6.97 6.77 -1.09
N TRP A 46 6.87 6.59 0.21
CA TRP A 46 7.46 5.45 0.91
C TRP A 46 6.53 4.94 2.02
N ALA A 47 6.71 3.66 2.37
CA ALA A 47 6.03 2.98 3.47
C ALA A 47 7.00 1.97 4.09
N GLU A 48 7.02 1.90 5.42
CA GLU A 48 7.84 0.99 6.21
C GLU A 48 6.93 -0.01 6.92
N PHE A 49 7.37 -1.27 6.95
CA PHE A 49 6.69 -2.38 7.62
C PHE A 49 7.70 -3.18 8.44
N LYS A 50 7.34 -3.52 9.68
CA LYS A 50 8.06 -4.52 10.47
C LYS A 50 7.75 -5.89 9.89
N VAL A 51 8.77 -6.51 9.32
CA VAL A 51 8.67 -7.89 8.82
C VAL A 51 9.08 -8.83 9.94
N GLY A 52 8.13 -9.68 10.38
CA GLY A 52 8.41 -10.76 11.32
C GLY A 52 9.29 -11.86 10.70
N ALA A 53 9.64 -12.87 11.49
CA ALA A 53 10.28 -14.08 10.94
C ALA A 53 9.41 -14.63 9.78
N PRO A 54 10.04 -15.15 8.70
CA PRO A 54 9.29 -15.69 7.58
C PRO A 54 8.29 -16.72 8.08
N ALA A 55 7.02 -16.55 7.71
CA ALA A 55 6.00 -17.53 8.01
C ALA A 55 6.41 -18.87 7.39
N GLN A 56 6.39 -19.95 8.17
CA GLN A 56 6.60 -21.28 7.63
C GLN A 56 5.58 -21.50 6.51
N PRO A 57 5.99 -22.02 5.34
CA PRO A 57 5.07 -22.24 4.25
C PRO A 57 3.92 -23.11 4.75
N SER A 58 2.70 -22.59 4.64
CA SER A 58 1.50 -23.31 5.02
C SER A 58 1.46 -24.63 4.26
N ARG A 59 1.51 -25.75 5.00
CA ARG A 59 1.26 -27.07 4.41
C ARG A 59 -0.13 -27.03 3.80
N HIS A 60 -0.21 -27.07 2.48
CA HIS A 60 -1.48 -27.26 1.78
C HIS A 60 -2.12 -28.54 2.30
N VAL A 61 -3.22 -28.40 3.05
CA VAL A 61 -4.07 -29.53 3.38
C VAL A 61 -4.89 -29.82 2.13
N PRO A 62 -4.81 -31.02 1.53
CA PRO A 62 -5.65 -31.35 0.39
C PRO A 62 -7.11 -31.28 0.82
N LEU A 63 -7.93 -30.56 0.05
CA LEU A 63 -9.37 -30.50 0.26
C LEU A 63 -9.93 -31.91 0.00
N GLN A 64 -10.26 -32.65 1.06
CA GLN A 64 -10.93 -33.94 0.93
C GLN A 64 -12.34 -33.68 0.37
N ARG A 65 -12.54 -34.03 -0.90
CA ARG A 65 -13.89 -34.10 -1.50
C ARG A 65 -14.58 -35.35 -0.97
N SER A 66 -15.74 -35.16 -0.35
CA SER A 66 -16.72 -36.21 -0.03
C SER A 66 -17.62 -36.48 -1.24
#